data_AF-A0A0P4RAU3-F1
#
_entry.id   AF-A0A0P4RAU3-F1
#
_cell.length_a   1.000
_cell.length_b   1.000
_cell.length_c   1.000
_cell.angle_alpha   90.00
_cell.angle_beta   90.00
_cell.angle_gamma   90.00
#
_symmetry.space_group_name_H-M   'P 1'
#
loop_
_entity.id
_entity.type
_entity.pdbx_description
1 polymer ?
#
loop_
_entity_poly.entity_id
_entity_poly.type
_entity_poly.pdbx_seq_one_letter_code
_entity_poly.pdbx_strand_id
1 'polypeptide(L)'
;MLVNGRAPQGDRARLVDWGWATRGASWLDAGYWVIWLIASGHAPASAERWAAEVPAWHTAPAEGIAAFAAANRNVWDEISTADPDPWTLRLAAAAATWHDHREAS
;
A
#
# COMPACT_ATOMS: atom_id res chain seq x y z
N MET A 1 32.74 -31.30 16.14
CA MET A 1 33.86 -30.49 15.60
C MET A 1 33.47 -30.03 14.21
N LEU A 2 33.24 -28.71 14.07
CA LEU A 2 33.31 -27.81 12.90
C LEU A 2 32.62 -28.20 11.57
N VAL A 3 31.50 -27.57 11.19
CA VAL A 3 31.30 -26.47 10.19
C VAL A 3 31.97 -26.71 8.81
N ASN A 4 31.30 -26.60 7.65
CA ASN A 4 30.62 -25.41 7.13
C ASN A 4 29.70 -25.78 5.94
N GLY A 5 28.43 -25.37 5.99
CA GLY A 5 27.59 -25.23 4.80
C GLY A 5 27.50 -23.76 4.43
N ARG A 6 28.14 -23.36 3.32
CA ARG A 6 27.97 -22.02 2.73
C ARG A 6 26.68 -22.04 1.91
N ALA A 7 25.65 -21.33 2.37
CA ALA A 7 24.50 -20.96 1.56
C ALA A 7 24.66 -19.51 1.06
N PRO A 8 24.08 -19.14 -0.10
CA PRO A 8 24.33 -17.87 -0.76
C PRO A 8 23.75 -16.69 0.04
N GLN A 9 24.37 -15.51 -0.12
CA GLN A 9 23.78 -14.23 0.28
C GLN A 9 22.61 -13.93 -0.66
N GLY A 10 21.48 -14.58 -0.40
CA GLY A 10 20.19 -14.15 -0.93
C GLY A 10 19.84 -12.84 -0.24
N ASP A 11 19.71 -11.80 -1.05
CA ASP A 11 19.24 -10.48 -0.64
C ASP A 11 17.92 -10.66 0.11
N ARG A 12 18.00 -10.47 1.43
CA ARG A 12 16.91 -10.79 2.34
C ARG A 12 16.12 -9.51 2.50
N ALA A 13 15.16 -9.30 1.61
CA ALA A 13 14.09 -8.34 1.87
C ALA A 13 13.38 -8.76 3.17
N ARG A 14 13.56 -7.96 4.21
CA ARG A 14 12.93 -8.14 5.50
C ARG A 14 11.61 -7.38 5.44
N LEU A 15 10.52 -8.12 5.36
CA LEU A 15 9.18 -7.57 5.52
C LEU A 15 8.98 -7.34 7.02
N VAL A 16 9.30 -6.12 7.49
CA VAL A 16 9.21 -5.72 8.90
C VAL A 16 8.02 -4.78 9.04
N ASP A 17 6.88 -5.35 9.43
CA ASP A 17 6.01 -4.94 10.55
C ASP A 17 4.63 -5.61 10.41
N TRP A 18 4.56 -6.91 10.72
CA TRP A 18 3.34 -7.73 10.64
C TRP A 18 2.73 -8.01 12.01
N GLY A 19 3.09 -7.21 13.03
CA GLY A 19 2.59 -7.41 14.40
C GLY A 19 1.07 -7.24 14.54
N TRP A 20 0.40 -6.58 13.59
CA TRP A 20 -1.05 -6.31 13.58
C TRP A 20 -1.82 -7.05 12.48
N ALA A 21 -1.19 -7.97 11.77
CA ALA A 21 -1.87 -8.91 10.89
C ALA A 21 -2.50 -10.06 11.70
N THR A 22 -3.29 -9.77 12.73
CA THR A 22 -3.82 -10.83 13.60
C THR A 22 -4.94 -11.64 12.95
N ARG A 23 -5.68 -11.11 11.97
CA ARG A 23 -6.62 -11.84 11.09
C ARG A 23 -7.39 -10.85 10.20
N GLY A 24 -6.90 -10.60 8.97
CA GLY A 24 -7.65 -9.96 7.88
C GLY A 24 -8.38 -8.65 8.21
N ALA A 25 -7.64 -7.54 8.21
CA ALA A 25 -8.26 -6.22 8.14
C ALA A 25 -9.05 -6.11 6.83
N SER A 26 -10.34 -6.44 6.88
CA SER A 26 -11.24 -6.50 5.72
C SER A 26 -11.40 -5.16 4.99
N TRP A 27 -10.99 -4.07 5.63
CA TRP A 27 -10.93 -2.75 5.02
C TRP A 27 -9.78 -2.57 4.02
N LEU A 28 -8.75 -3.43 4.05
CA LEU A 28 -7.60 -3.32 3.15
C LEU A 28 -7.98 -3.44 1.67
N ASP A 29 -8.95 -4.30 1.34
CA ASP A 29 -9.44 -4.45 -0.03
C ASP A 29 -10.05 -3.14 -0.55
N ALA A 30 -10.81 -2.44 0.30
CA ALA A 30 -11.34 -1.12 -0.03
C ALA A 30 -10.22 -0.08 -0.15
N GLY A 31 -9.16 -0.17 0.65
CA GLY A 31 -7.97 0.68 0.52
C GLY A 31 -7.22 0.49 -0.78
N TYR A 32 -7.03 -0.75 -1.24
CA TYR A 32 -6.47 -1.02 -2.56
C TYR A 32 -7.37 -0.45 -3.68
N TRP A 33 -8.69 -0.54 -3.50
CA TRP A 33 -9.62 0.02 -4.48
C TRP A 33 -9.51 1.54 -4.60
N VAL A 34 -9.23 2.27 -3.51
CA VAL A 34 -8.96 3.72 -3.55
C VAL A 34 -7.82 4.04 -4.51
N ILE A 35 -6.69 3.33 -4.43
CA ILE A 35 -5.54 3.55 -5.32
C ILE A 35 -5.93 3.33 -6.79
N TRP A 36 -6.66 2.27 -7.08
CA TRP A 36 -7.11 1.96 -8.44
C TRP A 36 -8.11 3.00 -8.98
N LEU A 37 -9.01 3.51 -8.14
CA LEU A 37 -9.94 4.58 -8.53
C LEU A 37 -9.20 5.89 -8.81
N ILE A 38 -8.18 6.21 -8.01
CA ILE A 38 -7.35 7.40 -8.29
C ILE A 38 -6.58 7.20 -9.60
N ALA A 39 -6.02 6.01 -9.81
CA ALA A 39 -5.34 5.68 -11.06
C ALA A 39 -6.26 5.70 -12.28
N SER A 40 -7.57 5.49 -12.12
CA SER A 40 -8.56 5.67 -13.19
C SER A 40 -9.08 7.10 -13.33
N GLY A 41 -8.58 8.04 -12.52
CA GLY A 41 -8.83 9.49 -12.65
C GLY A 41 -9.75 10.09 -11.59
N HIS A 42 -10.16 9.34 -10.57
CA HIS A 42 -10.96 9.89 -9.47
C HIS A 42 -10.08 10.72 -8.50
N ALA A 43 -10.63 11.80 -7.95
CA ALA A 43 -9.98 12.54 -6.87
C ALA A 43 -9.95 11.69 -5.58
N PRO A 44 -8.91 11.82 -4.72
CA PRO A 44 -8.77 11.02 -3.49
C PRO A 44 -10.02 11.02 -2.59
N ALA A 45 -10.57 12.19 -2.28
CA ALA A 45 -11.79 12.30 -1.47
C ALA A 45 -12.99 11.57 -2.10
N SER A 46 -13.10 11.56 -3.42
CA SER A 46 -14.18 10.80 -4.09
C SER A 46 -13.92 9.30 -4.09
N ALA A 47 -12.66 8.87 -4.15
CA ALA A 47 -12.29 7.46 -4.09
C ALA A 47 -12.50 6.89 -2.68
N GLU A 48 -12.14 7.63 -1.63
CA GLU A 48 -12.44 7.24 -0.24
C GLU A 48 -13.94 7.17 0.04
N ARG A 49 -14.74 8.05 -0.57
CA ARG A 49 -16.20 7.96 -0.48
C ARG A 49 -16.74 6.66 -1.10
N TRP A 50 -16.15 6.15 -2.18
CA TRP A 50 -16.51 4.83 -2.71
C TRP A 50 -16.05 3.70 -1.78
N ALA A 51 -14.87 3.82 -1.17
CA ALA A 51 -14.42 2.86 -0.15
C ALA A 51 -15.37 2.84 1.06
N ALA A 52 -15.94 3.99 1.44
CA ALA A 52 -16.94 4.08 2.50
C ALA A 52 -18.27 3.36 2.20
N GLU A 53 -18.53 2.96 0.95
CA GLU A 53 -19.65 2.06 0.65
C GLU A 53 -19.39 0.61 1.11
N VAL A 54 -18.13 0.27 1.43
CA VAL A 54 -17.75 -1.04 1.99
C VAL A 54 -17.85 -0.97 3.51
N PRO A 55 -18.74 -1.73 4.18
CA PRO A 55 -18.93 -1.65 5.63
C PRO A 55 -17.66 -1.86 6.45
N ALA A 56 -16.74 -2.71 5.94
CA ALA A 56 -15.46 -2.96 6.57
C ALA A 56 -14.58 -1.70 6.66
N TRP A 57 -14.66 -0.78 5.70
CA TRP A 57 -13.87 0.45 5.66
C TRP A 57 -14.00 1.27 6.95
N HIS A 58 -15.21 1.33 7.51
CA HIS A 58 -15.48 2.05 8.75
C HIS A 58 -14.86 1.43 10.01
N THR A 59 -14.32 0.21 9.91
CA THR A 59 -13.57 -0.44 11.00
C THR A 59 -12.09 -0.07 11.00
N ALA A 60 -11.61 0.60 9.96
CA ALA A 60 -10.22 0.99 9.81
C ALA A 60 -9.88 2.14 10.78
N PRO A 61 -8.87 1.99 11.65
CA PRO A 61 -8.36 3.12 12.41
C PRO A 61 -7.73 4.15 11.45
N ALA A 62 -7.89 5.44 11.75
CA ALA A 62 -7.40 6.52 10.89
C ALA A 62 -5.88 6.45 10.68
N GLU A 63 -5.13 6.11 11.73
CA GLU A 63 -3.69 5.86 11.66
C GLU A 63 -3.35 4.63 10.82
N GLY A 64 -4.23 3.63 10.79
CA GLY A 64 -4.08 2.44 9.94
C GLY A 64 -4.22 2.77 8.46
N ILE A 65 -5.19 3.61 8.09
CA ILE A 65 -5.37 4.08 6.71
C ILE A 65 -4.15 4.91 6.28
N ALA A 66 -3.66 5.81 7.14
CA ALA A 66 -2.49 6.63 6.85
C ALA A 66 -1.23 5.76 6.65
N ALA A 67 -0.98 4.81 7.55
CA ALA A 67 0.13 3.87 7.44
C ALA A 67 0.03 3.01 6.17
N PHE A 68 -1.17 2.55 5.81
CA PHE A 68 -1.40 1.80 4.58
C PHE A 68 -1.16 2.63 3.32
N ALA A 69 -1.58 3.89 3.29
CA ALA A 69 -1.32 4.80 2.18
C ALA A 69 0.18 5.07 2.01
N ALA A 70 0.90 5.33 3.12
CA ALA A 70 2.35 5.53 3.11
C ALA A 70 3.10 4.27 2.63
N ALA A 71 2.70 3.09 3.10
CA ALA A 71 3.29 1.82 2.65
C ALA A 71 3.09 1.60 1.16
N ASN A 72 1.88 1.84 0.63
CA ASN A 72 1.60 1.68 -0.80
C ASN A 72 2.35 2.70 -1.67
N ARG A 73 2.51 3.95 -1.21
CA ARG A 73 3.35 4.93 -1.89
C ARG A 73 4.77 4.38 -2.07
N ASN A 74 5.37 3.85 -1.02
CA ASN A 74 6.74 3.31 -1.08
C ASN A 74 6.85 2.07 -1.98
N VAL A 75 5.88 1.15 -1.88
CA VAL A 75 5.86 -0.08 -2.71
C VAL A 75 5.74 0.26 -4.20
N TRP A 76 4.82 1.15 -4.58
CA TRP A 76 4.63 1.49 -5.99
C TRP A 76 5.76 2.36 -6.55
N ASP A 77 6.39 3.20 -5.71
CA ASP A 77 7.60 3.92 -6.08
C ASP A 77 8.76 2.95 -6.41
N GLU A 78 8.97 1.94 -5.57
CA GLU A 78 9.97 0.89 -5.81
C GLU A 78 9.67 0.08 -7.09
N ILE A 79 8.42 -0.40 -7.24
CA ILE A 79 8.00 -1.17 -8.43
C ILE A 79 8.20 -0.37 -9.71
N SER A 80 7.71 0.87 -9.73
CA SER A 80 7.77 1.71 -10.93
C SER A 80 9.20 2.17 -11.28
N THR A 81 10.08 2.27 -10.27
CA THR A 81 11.51 2.54 -10.48
C THR A 81 12.24 1.31 -11.03
N ALA A 82 11.92 0.13 -10.53
CA ALA A 82 12.57 -1.12 -10.94
C ALA A 82 12.14 -1.57 -12.35
N ASP A 83 10.85 -1.43 -12.68
CA ASP A 83 10.29 -1.80 -13.99
C ASP A 83 9.26 -0.75 -14.45
N PRO A 84 9.73 0.33 -15.11
CA PRO A 84 8.86 1.43 -15.51
C PRO A 84 7.99 1.03 -16.70
N ASP A 85 6.69 0.90 -16.44
CA ASP A 85 5.63 0.74 -17.43
C ASP A 85 4.57 1.85 -17.21
N PRO A 86 3.91 2.36 -18.27
CA PRO A 86 2.80 3.30 -18.13
C PRO A 86 1.73 2.94 -17.09
N TRP A 87 1.45 1.66 -16.82
CA TRP A 87 0.49 1.28 -15.77
C TRP A 87 1.12 1.31 -14.36
N THR A 88 2.40 0.96 -14.18
CA THR A 88 3.08 1.00 -12.87
C THR A 88 3.32 2.44 -12.43
N LEU A 89 3.75 3.31 -13.35
CA LEU A 89 3.92 4.75 -13.11
C LEU A 89 2.60 5.42 -12.70
N ARG A 90 1.48 4.98 -13.28
CA ARG A 90 0.16 5.49 -12.93
C ARG A 90 -0.26 5.10 -11.51
N LEU A 91 0.03 3.86 -11.11
CA LEU A 91 -0.24 3.42 -9.73
C LEU A 91 0.68 4.10 -8.72
N ALA A 92 1.95 4.34 -9.06
CA ALA A 92 2.86 5.12 -8.23
C ALA A 92 2.34 6.55 -8.01
N ALA A 93 1.93 7.23 -9.09
CA ALA A 93 1.32 8.56 -8.99
C ALA A 93 0.03 8.56 -8.17
N ALA A 94 -0.83 7.56 -8.35
CA ALA A 94 -2.07 7.42 -7.60
C ALA A 94 -1.83 7.18 -6.10
N ALA A 95 -0.89 6.29 -5.76
CA ALA A 95 -0.53 5.99 -4.38
C ALA A 95 0.11 7.21 -3.69
N ALA A 96 0.98 7.95 -4.38
CA ALA A 96 1.53 9.21 -3.88
C ALA A 96 0.43 10.26 -3.65
N THR A 97 -0.46 10.45 -4.62
CA THR A 97 -1.58 11.40 -4.52
C THR A 97 -2.50 11.07 -3.34
N TRP A 98 -2.76 9.79 -3.10
CA TRP A 98 -3.56 9.38 -1.96
C TRP A 98 -2.86 9.61 -0.62
N HIS A 99 -1.57 9.27 -0.53
CA HIS A 99 -0.78 9.54 0.68
C HIS A 99 -0.77 11.03 1.02
N ASP A 100 -0.48 11.90 0.04
CA ASP A 100 -0.45 13.35 0.26
C ASP A 100 -1.81 13.88 0.75
N HIS A 101 -2.92 13.32 0.24
CA HIS A 101 -4.25 13.65 0.73
C HIS A 101 -4.46 13.26 2.20
N ARG A 102 -3.97 12.09 2.62
CA ARG A 102 -4.07 11.60 4.00
C ARG A 102 -3.21 12.40 4.98
N GLU A 103 -2.05 12.89 4.55
CA GLU A 103 -1.18 13.74 5.37
C GLU A 103 -1.74 15.16 5.54
N ALA A 104 -2.55 15.64 4.59
CA ALA A 104 -3.17 16.95 4.63
C ALA A 104 -4.50 17.00 5.40
N SER A 105 -5.03 15.86 5.85
CA SER A 105 -6.34 15.71 6.51
C SER A 105 -6.22 15.60 8.03
#